data_AF-A0A956JIJ4-F1
#
_entry.id   AF-A0A956JIJ4-F1
#
_cell.length_a   1.000
_cell.length_b   1.000
_cell.length_c   1.000
_cell.angle_alpha   90.00
_cell.angle_beta   90.00
_cell.angle_gamma   90.00
#
_symmetry.space_group_name_H-M   'P 1'
#
loop_
_entity.id
_entity.type
_entity.pdbx_description
1 polymer ?
#
loop_
_entity_poly.entity_id
_entity_poly.type
_entity_poly.pdbx_seq_one_letter_code
_entity_poly.pdbx_strand_id
1 'polypeptide(L)'
;MGDPYNSYRRNAQGSADFCAPDLVLYDLDADFDICPKVGVCVWVANQGCLGVGAGVNVSFYEEMAGLLGTVETKAPIVAGAAVQVCLDSDMEVQNGLVWASVDDDGMMKGALNECVEDNNTTEKIPLCLIPK
;
A
#
# COMPACT_ATOMS: atom_id res chain seq x y z
N MET A 1 -9.98 8.55 43.21
CA MET A 1 -9.34 9.81 42.82
C MET A 1 -9.17 9.70 41.32
N GLY A 2 -10.09 10.32 40.57
CA GLY A 2 -10.17 10.15 39.12
C GLY A 2 -9.46 11.30 38.43
N ASP A 3 -8.57 10.98 37.49
CA ASP A 3 -7.89 11.97 36.68
C ASP A 3 -8.89 12.58 35.68
N PRO A 4 -9.16 13.90 35.75
CA PRO A 4 -10.06 14.54 34.82
C PRO A 4 -9.33 14.76 33.50
N TYR A 5 -9.64 13.96 32.48
CA TYR A 5 -9.20 14.24 31.12
C TYR A 5 -9.84 15.56 30.64
N ASN A 6 -8.98 16.54 30.33
CA ASN A 6 -9.37 17.82 29.77
C ASN A 6 -10.06 17.61 28.42
N SER A 7 -11.39 17.73 28.39
CA SER A 7 -12.19 17.84 27.17
C SER A 7 -12.16 19.29 26.69
N TYR A 8 -11.02 19.73 26.14
CA TYR A 8 -10.96 21.00 25.43
C TYR A 8 -11.86 20.90 24.18
N ARG A 9 -13.10 21.39 24.34
CA ARG A 9 -14.12 21.66 23.32
C ARG A 9 -14.06 20.78 22.05
N ARG A 10 -14.50 19.52 22.16
CA ARG A 10 -14.99 18.77 20.99
C ARG A 10 -16.44 19.19 20.74
N ASN A 11 -16.63 20.24 19.94
CA ASN A 11 -17.89 20.43 19.23
C ASN A 11 -17.97 19.32 18.18
N ALA A 12 -18.31 18.10 18.57
CA ALA A 12 -18.62 17.03 17.63
C ALA A 12 -20.00 17.34 17.03
N GLN A 13 -20.03 18.21 16.03
CA GLN A 13 -21.20 18.44 15.18
C GLN A 13 -21.04 17.59 13.93
N GLY A 14 -21.50 16.34 14.00
CA GLY A 14 -21.74 15.48 12.84
C GLY A 14 -20.79 14.29 12.77
N SER A 15 -21.33 13.11 12.45
CA SER A 15 -20.58 11.87 12.26
C SER A 15 -19.58 11.90 11.07
N ALA A 16 -19.41 13.05 10.41
CA ALA A 16 -18.46 13.28 9.34
C ALA A 16 -17.03 13.56 9.85
N ASP A 17 -16.86 13.87 11.15
CA ASP A 17 -15.55 14.22 11.75
C ASP A 17 -14.61 13.01 11.96
N PHE A 18 -15.06 11.77 11.69
CA PHE A 18 -14.22 10.56 11.73
C PHE A 18 -13.96 9.98 10.34
N CYS A 19 -13.95 10.84 9.33
CA CYS A 19 -13.72 10.42 7.96
C CYS A 19 -12.23 10.46 7.62
N ALA A 20 -11.66 9.30 7.32
CA ALA A 20 -10.28 9.12 6.87
C ALA A 20 -10.25 8.27 5.59
N PRO A 21 -9.14 8.28 4.82
CA PRO A 21 -8.90 7.26 3.81
C PRO A 21 -8.73 5.88 4.45
N ASP A 22 -8.83 4.84 3.64
CA ASP A 22 -8.51 3.45 4.02
C ASP A 22 -8.01 2.75 2.75
N LEU A 23 -6.70 2.78 2.56
CA LEU A 23 -6.01 2.29 1.40
C LEU A 23 -5.72 0.80 1.59
N VAL A 24 -6.19 0.02 0.62
CA VAL A 24 -5.99 -1.43 0.61
C VAL A 24 -5.45 -1.86 -0.72
N LEU A 25 -4.59 -2.87 -0.66
CA LEU A 25 -4.04 -3.50 -1.85
C LEU A 25 -4.83 -4.75 -2.20
N TYR A 26 -5.05 -5.00 -3.49
CA TYR A 26 -5.62 -6.24 -3.98
C TYR A 26 -5.04 -6.61 -5.34
N ASP A 27 -5.18 -7.89 -5.69
CA ASP A 27 -4.81 -8.43 -7.01
C ASP A 27 -3.34 -8.09 -7.39
N LEU A 28 -2.41 -8.42 -6.48
CA LEU A 28 -0.98 -8.40 -6.77
C LEU A 28 -0.69 -9.48 -7.82
N ASP A 29 -0.05 -9.06 -8.91
CA ASP A 29 0.30 -9.91 -10.04
C ASP A 29 1.79 -9.74 -10.39
N ALA A 30 2.38 -10.81 -10.92
CA ALA A 30 3.78 -10.87 -11.30
C ALA A 30 3.93 -11.27 -12.77
N ASP A 31 4.75 -10.52 -13.50
CA ASP A 31 5.11 -10.84 -14.88
C ASP A 31 6.22 -11.90 -14.89
N PHE A 32 5.82 -13.15 -15.16
CA PHE A 32 6.74 -14.27 -15.24
C PHE A 32 7.51 -14.34 -16.57
N ASP A 33 7.08 -13.61 -17.61
CA ASP A 33 7.72 -13.66 -18.94
C ASP A 33 9.06 -12.91 -18.96
N ILE A 34 9.27 -11.98 -18.02
CA ILE A 34 10.51 -11.19 -17.93
C ILE A 34 11.53 -11.74 -16.92
N CYS A 35 11.24 -12.87 -16.30
CA CYS A 35 12.15 -13.50 -15.35
C CYS A 35 13.54 -13.80 -15.98
N PRO A 36 14.65 -13.59 -15.24
CA PRO A 36 14.70 -13.37 -13.79
C PRO A 36 14.48 -11.91 -13.37
N LYS A 37 14.19 -10.96 -14.27
CA LYS A 37 13.86 -9.59 -13.88
C LYS A 37 12.52 -9.51 -13.16
N VAL A 38 12.32 -8.44 -12.40
CA VAL A 38 11.09 -8.23 -11.63
C VAL A 38 10.13 -7.33 -12.39
N GLY A 39 8.92 -7.82 -12.62
CA GLY A 39 7.77 -7.04 -13.08
C GLY A 39 6.58 -7.39 -12.20
N VAL A 40 6.03 -6.41 -11.50
CA VAL A 40 4.88 -6.62 -10.60
C VAL A 40 3.90 -5.46 -10.70
N CYS A 41 2.61 -5.77 -10.58
CA CYS A 41 1.53 -4.80 -10.56
C CYS A 41 0.56 -5.10 -9.43
N VAL A 42 -0.01 -4.07 -8.82
CA VAL A 42 -1.03 -4.21 -7.77
C VAL A 42 -2.08 -3.12 -7.90
N TRP A 43 -3.31 -3.41 -7.48
CA TRP A 43 -4.35 -2.39 -7.36
C TRP A 43 -4.38 -1.80 -5.96
N VAL A 44 -4.52 -0.48 -5.91
CA VAL A 44 -4.71 0.30 -4.68
C VAL A 44 -6.14 0.83 -4.67
N ALA A 45 -6.98 0.35 -3.76
CA ALA A 45 -8.33 0.87 -3.53
C ALA A 45 -8.38 1.77 -2.30
N ASN A 46 -9.26 2.76 -2.32
CA ASN A 46 -9.63 3.53 -1.13
C ASN A 46 -11.02 3.10 -0.66
N GLN A 47 -11.08 2.28 0.39
CA GLN A 47 -12.32 1.85 1.06
C GLN A 47 -12.84 2.87 2.07
N GLY A 48 -12.04 3.91 2.35
CA GLY A 48 -12.38 4.99 3.26
C GLY A 48 -13.34 5.99 2.62
N CYS A 49 -13.68 7.03 3.37
CA CYS A 49 -14.61 8.06 2.92
C CYS A 49 -13.93 9.36 2.49
N LEU A 50 -12.63 9.53 2.77
CA LEU A 50 -11.85 10.68 2.33
C LEU A 50 -10.94 10.27 1.17
N GLY A 51 -10.96 11.03 0.08
CA GLY A 51 -10.05 10.82 -1.04
C GLY A 51 -8.61 11.22 -0.71
N VAL A 52 -7.65 10.56 -1.35
CA VAL A 52 -6.23 10.93 -1.29
C VAL A 52 -5.78 11.52 -2.63
N GLY A 53 -4.81 12.43 -2.57
CA GLY A 53 -4.17 12.97 -3.77
C GLY A 53 -3.36 11.90 -4.52
N ALA A 54 -2.84 12.26 -5.69
CA ALA A 54 -1.75 11.49 -6.31
C ALA A 54 -0.48 11.59 -5.45
N GLY A 55 0.50 10.73 -5.70
CA GLY A 55 1.77 10.72 -4.98
C GLY A 55 1.82 9.81 -3.76
N VAL A 56 0.79 8.97 -3.54
CA VAL A 56 0.85 7.93 -2.50
C VAL A 56 1.87 6.88 -2.90
N ASN A 57 2.78 6.56 -1.99
CA ASN A 57 3.81 5.55 -2.20
C ASN A 57 3.24 4.13 -2.13
N VAL A 58 3.67 3.28 -3.06
CA VAL A 58 3.49 1.83 -3.01
C VAL A 58 4.85 1.17 -3.11
N SER A 59 5.26 0.48 -2.06
CA SER A 59 6.54 -0.21 -1.97
C SER A 59 6.37 -1.70 -2.21
N PHE A 60 7.22 -2.26 -3.07
CA PHE A 60 7.26 -3.68 -3.40
C PHE A 60 8.49 -4.32 -2.78
N TYR A 61 8.33 -5.52 -2.23
CA TYR A 61 9.36 -6.20 -1.46
C TYR A 61 9.47 -7.66 -1.86
N GLU A 62 10.68 -8.20 -1.80
CA GLU A 62 10.95 -9.64 -1.88
C GLU A 62 11.57 -10.13 -0.57
N GLU A 63 11.28 -11.38 -0.20
CA GLU A 63 11.60 -11.94 1.11
C GLU A 63 13.09 -11.96 1.45
N MET A 64 13.95 -12.19 0.46
CA MET A 64 15.40 -12.24 0.63
C MET A 64 16.08 -10.93 0.22
N ALA A 65 15.61 -10.29 -0.85
CA ALA A 65 16.22 -9.08 -1.39
C ALA A 65 15.81 -7.80 -0.64
N GLY A 66 14.68 -7.82 0.07
CA GLY A 66 14.11 -6.64 0.70
C GLY A 66 13.38 -5.75 -0.30
N LEU A 67 13.54 -4.43 -0.19
CA LEU A 67 12.87 -3.45 -1.05
C LEU A 67 13.30 -3.62 -2.52
N LEU A 68 12.34 -3.90 -3.40
CA LEU A 68 12.51 -3.94 -4.85
C LEU A 68 12.39 -2.56 -5.49
N GLY A 69 11.53 -1.72 -4.91
CA GLY A 69 11.31 -0.35 -5.35
C GLY A 69 10.02 0.24 -4.79
N THR A 70 9.91 1.56 -4.87
CA THR A 70 8.73 2.33 -4.47
C THR A 70 8.23 3.12 -5.67
N VAL A 71 6.92 3.05 -5.92
CA VAL A 71 6.27 3.73 -7.03
C VAL A 71 5.12 4.58 -6.51
N GLU A 72 5.07 5.83 -6.93
CA GLU A 72 3.99 6.75 -6.59
C GLU A 72 2.76 6.54 -7.47
N THR A 73 1.58 6.62 -6.86
CA THR A 73 0.31 6.69 -7.59
C THR A 73 0.26 7.95 -8.47
N LYS A 74 -0.14 7.80 -9.74
CA LYS A 74 -0.16 8.90 -10.71
C LYS A 74 -1.45 9.73 -10.69
N ALA A 75 -2.49 9.22 -10.03
CA ALA A 75 -3.81 9.80 -9.99
C ALA A 75 -4.36 9.79 -8.55
N PRO A 76 -5.24 10.74 -8.20
CA PRO A 76 -5.93 10.72 -6.92
C PRO A 76 -6.82 9.48 -6.79
N ILE A 77 -6.94 8.96 -5.56
CA ILE A 77 -7.79 7.82 -5.23
C ILE A 77 -8.93 8.33 -4.36
N VAL A 78 -10.03 8.71 -5.01
CA VAL A 78 -11.25 9.11 -4.31
C VAL A 78 -11.88 7.91 -3.59
N ALA A 79 -12.74 8.18 -2.61
CA ALA A 79 -13.47 7.14 -1.89
C ALA A 79 -14.20 6.18 -2.86
N GLY A 80 -13.98 4.88 -2.68
CA GLY A 80 -14.51 3.81 -3.51
C GLY A 80 -13.84 3.61 -4.88
N ALA A 81 -12.82 4.41 -5.22
CA ALA A 81 -12.05 4.22 -6.46
C ALA A 81 -10.79 3.39 -6.22
N ALA A 82 -10.18 2.94 -7.32
CA ALA A 82 -8.91 2.24 -7.31
C ALA A 82 -8.01 2.68 -8.47
N VAL A 83 -6.69 2.53 -8.28
CA VAL A 83 -5.66 2.78 -9.29
C VAL A 83 -4.68 1.62 -9.33
N GLN A 84 -4.15 1.30 -10.50
CA GLN A 84 -3.11 0.28 -10.65
C GLN A 84 -1.72 0.92 -10.54
N VAL A 85 -0.82 0.27 -9.83
CA VAL A 85 0.59 0.66 -9.69
C VAL A 85 1.47 -0.51 -10.07
N CYS A 86 2.46 -0.27 -10.94
CA CYS A 86 3.37 -1.28 -11.44
C CYS A 86 4.82 -0.87 -11.23
N LEU A 87 5.66 -1.85 -10.92
CA LEU A 87 7.11 -1.74 -10.82
C LEU A 87 7.76 -2.71 -11.80
N ASP A 88 8.55 -2.14 -12.72
CA ASP A 88 9.56 -2.88 -13.48
C ASP A 88 10.92 -2.57 -12.86
N SER A 89 11.60 -3.59 -12.34
CA SER A 89 12.91 -3.46 -11.71
C SER A 89 13.95 -4.33 -12.43
N ASP A 90 15.14 -3.78 -12.62
CA ASP A 90 16.29 -4.49 -13.18
C ASP A 90 16.93 -5.48 -12.17
N MET A 91 16.40 -5.56 -10.94
CA MET A 91 16.79 -6.60 -9.99
C MET A 91 16.44 -7.98 -10.53
N GLU A 92 17.34 -8.94 -10.30
CA GLU A 92 17.12 -10.33 -10.68
C GLU A 92 16.73 -11.18 -9.47
N VAL A 93 15.61 -11.89 -9.56
CA VAL A 93 15.11 -12.82 -8.54
C VAL A 93 14.97 -14.20 -9.17
N GLN A 94 15.64 -15.19 -8.58
CA GLN A 94 15.60 -16.59 -9.02
C GLN A 94 14.86 -17.39 -7.94
N ASN A 95 13.52 -17.35 -7.98
CA ASN A 95 12.59 -17.94 -7.02
C ASN A 95 12.50 -17.19 -5.68
N GLY A 96 11.46 -16.35 -5.54
CA GLY A 96 11.22 -15.54 -4.36
C GLY A 96 9.74 -15.40 -4.00
N LEU A 97 9.46 -14.76 -2.88
CA LEU A 97 8.11 -14.36 -2.47
C LEU A 97 8.03 -12.84 -2.44
N VAL A 98 7.07 -12.28 -3.19
CA VAL A 98 6.86 -10.83 -3.31
C VAL A 98 5.58 -10.39 -2.63
N TRP A 99 5.61 -9.21 -2.01
CA TRP A 99 4.43 -8.51 -1.49
C TRP A 99 4.55 -7.01 -1.74
N ALA A 100 3.44 -6.30 -1.55
CA ALA A 100 3.40 -4.84 -1.65
C ALA A 100 2.80 -4.22 -0.38
N SER A 101 3.16 -2.97 -0.12
CA SER A 101 2.60 -2.11 0.93
C SER A 101 2.24 -0.74 0.35
N VAL A 102 1.02 -0.25 0.59
CA VAL A 102 0.59 1.12 0.25
C VAL A 102 0.83 2.05 1.44
N ASP A 103 1.00 3.33 1.15
CA ASP A 103 1.42 4.35 2.11
C ASP A 103 2.68 3.90 2.84
N ASP A 104 3.67 3.46 2.07
CA ASP A 104 4.96 3.01 2.60
C ASP A 104 6.08 3.61 1.76
N ASP A 105 6.91 4.44 2.36
CA ASP A 105 8.08 5.11 1.76
C ASP A 105 9.29 4.18 1.51
N GLY A 106 9.14 2.88 1.71
CA GLY A 106 10.22 1.90 1.61
C GLY A 106 10.98 1.69 2.92
N MET A 107 10.58 2.41 3.98
CA MET A 107 11.09 2.24 5.35
C MET A 107 10.00 1.78 6.32
N MET A 108 8.90 1.22 5.80
CA MET A 108 7.71 0.81 6.56
C MET A 108 7.09 1.98 7.33
N LYS A 109 6.98 3.14 6.66
CA LYS A 109 6.38 4.34 7.23
C LYS A 109 5.32 4.93 6.30
N GLY A 110 4.12 5.08 6.86
CA GLY A 110 3.03 5.82 6.26
C GLY A 110 3.09 7.32 6.53
N ALA A 111 2.53 8.07 5.60
CA ALA A 111 2.38 9.52 5.66
C ALA A 111 0.91 9.93 5.92
N LEU A 112 -0.03 9.04 5.63
CA LEU A 112 -1.45 9.24 5.80
C LEU A 112 -1.91 8.64 7.12
N ASN A 113 -2.98 9.21 7.67
CA ASN A 113 -3.68 8.62 8.81
C ASN A 113 -4.98 8.04 8.30
N GLU A 114 -5.10 6.73 8.37
CA GLU A 114 -6.12 5.90 7.76
C GLU A 114 -7.15 5.41 8.79
N CYS A 115 -8.27 4.85 8.32
CA CYS A 115 -9.27 4.25 9.21
C CYS A 115 -8.76 2.97 9.88
N VAL A 116 -7.97 2.20 9.12
CA VAL A 116 -7.32 0.97 9.53
C VAL A 116 -5.88 1.07 9.00
N GLU A 117 -4.90 1.05 9.90
CA GLU A 117 -3.47 1.23 9.55
C GLU A 117 -2.76 -0.11 9.26
N ASP A 118 -3.44 -1.22 9.57
CA ASP A 118 -2.84 -2.56 9.56
C ASP A 118 -3.33 -3.42 8.37
N ASN A 119 -4.01 -2.84 7.38
CA ASN A 119 -4.54 -3.51 6.18
C ASN A 119 -3.91 -3.02 4.87
N ASN A 120 -2.78 -2.30 4.95
CA ASN A 120 -2.08 -1.70 3.80
C ASN A 120 -1.17 -2.68 3.04
N THR A 121 -1.14 -3.96 3.40
CA THR A 121 -0.21 -4.95 2.83
C THR A 121 -0.94 -6.10 2.14
N THR A 122 -0.34 -6.62 1.07
CA THR A 122 -0.84 -7.85 0.42
C THR A 122 -0.32 -9.10 1.11
N GLU A 123 -1.01 -10.22 0.88
CA GLU A 123 -0.40 -11.53 1.03
C GLU A 123 0.82 -11.69 0.09
N LYS A 124 1.74 -12.58 0.47
CA LYS A 124 2.91 -12.91 -0.35
C LYS A 124 2.51 -13.84 -1.51
N ILE A 125 3.04 -13.59 -2.71
CA ILE A 125 2.89 -14.47 -3.88
C ILE A 125 4.25 -14.90 -4.43
N PRO A 126 4.34 -16.01 -5.18
CA PRO A 126 5.59 -16.42 -5.81
C PRO A 126 6.04 -15.47 -6.93
N LEU A 127 7.36 -15.28 -7.04
CA LEU A 127 8.02 -14.50 -8.09
C LEU A 127 9.13 -15.34 -8.75
N CYS A 128 9.16 -15.35 -10.08
CA CYS A 128 10.15 -16.05 -10.89
C CYS A 128 10.41 -17.50 -10.49
N LEU A 129 9.36 -18.32 -10.57
CA LEU A 129 9.38 -19.76 -10.33
C LEU A 129 10.20 -20.49 -11.41
N ILE A 130 11.53 -20.50 -11.28
CA ILE A 130 12.40 -21.28 -12.16
C ILE A 130 12.45 -22.73 -11.64
N PRO A 131 11.97 -23.72 -12.41
CA PRO A 131 12.06 -25.12 -12.02
C PRO A 131 13.54 -25.54 -11.92
N LYS A 132 13.87 -26.24 -10.82
CA LYS A 132 15.21 -26.81 -10.58
C LYS A 132 15.54 -27.95 -11.55
#